data_AF-A0A3M1NDZ1-F1
#
_entry.id   AF-A0A3M1NDZ1-F1
#
_cell.length_a   1.000
_cell.length_b   1.000
_cell.length_c   1.000
_cell.angle_alpha   90.00
_cell.angle_beta   90.00
_cell.angle_gamma   90.00
#
_symmetry.space_group_name_H-M   'P 1'
#
loop_
_entity.id
_entity.type
_entity.pdbx_description
1 polymer ?
#
loop_
_entity_poly.entity_id
_entity_poly.type
_entity_poly.pdbx_seq_one_letter_code
_entity_poly.pdbx_strand_id
1 'polypeptide(L)'
;MPNWLAALLVGGALALWMGYYVARKSAAKKPIQGGRAAQVLHYLGASATVAPGMMLLLGSIVFGLQFSQSLTLCLGSFALAAIFLILYAAFEVARKAA
;
A
#
# COMPACT_ATOMS: atom_id res chain seq x y z
N MET A 1 6.33 -24.16 -8.83
CA MET A 1 5.69 -22.87 -9.19
C MET A 1 6.80 -21.88 -9.52
N PRO A 2 6.62 -20.97 -10.48
CA PRO A 2 7.63 -19.94 -10.75
C PRO A 2 7.88 -19.10 -9.49
N ASN A 3 9.16 -18.88 -9.14
CA ASN A 3 9.53 -18.19 -7.90
C ASN A 3 8.93 -16.78 -7.78
N TRP A 4 8.69 -16.10 -8.91
CA TRP A 4 8.04 -14.79 -8.95
C TRP A 4 6.57 -14.82 -8.48
N LEU A 5 5.87 -15.93 -8.70
CA LEU A 5 4.46 -16.08 -8.37
C LEU A 5 4.28 -16.31 -6.87
N ALA A 6 5.17 -17.10 -6.26
CA ALA A 6 5.25 -17.24 -4.81
C ALA A 6 5.59 -15.90 -4.12
N ALA A 7 6.52 -15.13 -4.69
CA ALA A 7 6.87 -13.81 -4.18
C ALA A 7 5.67 -12.82 -4.22
N LEU A 8 4.90 -12.82 -5.31
CA LEU A 8 3.67 -12.01 -5.41
C LEU A 8 2.61 -12.43 -4.39
N LEU A 9 2.39 -13.74 -4.22
CA LEU A 9 1.37 -14.23 -3.30
C LEU A 9 1.74 -13.96 -1.84
N VAL A 10 2.95 -14.32 -1.42
CA VAL A 10 3.40 -14.14 -0.03
C VAL A 10 3.63 -12.67 0.29
N GLY A 11 4.36 -11.96 -0.58
CA GLY A 11 4.62 -10.53 -0.41
C GLY A 11 3.34 -9.71 -0.46
N GLY A 12 2.43 -10.03 -1.39
CA GLY A 12 1.11 -9.39 -1.50
C GLY A 12 0.23 -9.66 -0.27
N ALA A 13 0.18 -10.91 0.21
CA ALA A 13 -0.59 -11.24 1.41
C ALA A 13 -0.06 -10.51 2.66
N LEU A 14 1.26 -10.43 2.83
CA LEU A 14 1.88 -9.68 3.93
C LEU A 14 1.60 -8.18 3.82
N ALA A 15 1.74 -7.59 2.62
CA ALA A 15 1.44 -6.19 2.36
C ALA A 15 -0.03 -5.86 2.70
N LEU A 16 -0.96 -6.71 2.26
CA LEU A 16 -2.39 -6.59 2.57
C LEU A 16 -2.68 -6.72 4.06
N TRP A 17 -2.05 -7.68 4.74
CA TRP A 17 -2.27 -7.88 6.17
C TRP A 17 -1.77 -6.69 7.00
N MET A 18 -0.55 -6.23 6.75
CA MET A 18 0.02 -5.06 7.44
C MET A 18 -0.75 -3.78 7.09
N GLY A 19 -1.06 -3.59 5.80
CA GLY A 19 -1.85 -2.47 5.31
C GLY A 19 -3.24 -2.42 5.93
N TYR A 20 -3.92 -3.55 6.01
CA TYR A 20 -5.21 -3.68 6.68
C TYR A 20 -5.11 -3.26 8.15
N TYR A 21 -4.08 -3.72 8.88
CA TYR A 21 -3.88 -3.35 10.28
C TYR A 21 -3.66 -1.84 10.45
N VAL A 22 -2.80 -1.24 9.63
CA VAL A 22 -2.53 0.21 9.65
C VAL A 22 -3.78 1.01 9.27
N ALA A 23 -4.46 0.62 8.21
CA ALA A 23 -5.68 1.28 7.73
C ALA A 23 -6.81 1.20 8.77
N ARG A 24 -6.97 0.06 9.45
CA ARG A 24 -7.95 -0.11 10.52
C ARG A 24 -7.67 0.81 11.70
N LYS A 25 -6.40 0.92 12.12
CA LYS A 25 -6.00 1.86 13.18
C LYS A 25 -6.21 3.32 12.76
N SER A 26 -5.91 3.66 11.51
CA SER A 26 -6.16 4.99 10.97
C SER A 26 -7.65 5.33 10.96
N ALA A 27 -8.49 4.42 10.45
CA ALA A 27 -9.94 4.58 10.37
C ALA A 27 -10.61 4.69 11.75
N ALA A 28 -10.05 4.05 12.78
CA ALA A 28 -10.52 4.18 14.15
C ALA A 28 -10.29 5.60 14.73
N LYS A 29 -9.23 6.29 14.28
CA LYS A 29 -8.96 7.68 14.68
C LYS A 29 -9.73 8.69 13.85
N LYS A 30 -9.84 8.46 12.54
CA LYS A 30 -10.59 9.30 11.61
C LYS A 30 -11.46 8.43 10.71
N PRO A 31 -12.78 8.37 10.96
CA PRO A 31 -13.66 7.48 10.21
C PRO A 31 -13.74 7.91 8.74
N ILE A 32 -13.77 6.92 7.85
CA ILE A 32 -13.85 7.10 6.41
C ILE A 32 -15.30 7.37 6.01
N GLN A 33 -15.54 8.51 5.36
CA GLN A 33 -16.90 8.97 5.04
C GLN A 33 -17.33 8.73 3.58
N GLY A 34 -16.39 8.37 2.68
CA GLY A 34 -16.65 8.17 1.24
C GLY A 34 -17.33 6.84 0.86
N GLY A 35 -17.92 6.12 1.80
CA GLY A 35 -18.57 4.82 1.56
C GLY A 35 -17.60 3.64 1.33
N ARG A 36 -18.15 2.50 0.87
CA ARG A 36 -17.39 1.24 0.72
C ARG A 36 -16.23 1.34 -0.27
N ALA A 37 -16.41 2.05 -1.39
CA ALA A 37 -15.36 2.23 -2.40
C ALA A 37 -14.16 2.99 -1.83
N ALA A 38 -14.41 4.10 -1.13
CA ALA A 38 -13.37 4.88 -0.45
C ALA A 38 -12.64 4.04 0.62
N GLN A 39 -13.37 3.20 1.35
CA GLN A 39 -12.77 2.30 2.34
C GLN A 39 -11.80 1.31 1.69
N VAL A 40 -12.20 0.64 0.60
CA VAL A 40 -11.33 -0.31 -0.11
C VAL A 40 -10.08 0.42 -0.65
N LEU A 41 -10.25 1.57 -1.29
CA LEU A 41 -9.14 2.37 -1.84
C LEU A 41 -8.17 2.83 -0.75
N HIS A 42 -8.67 3.29 0.40
CA HIS A 42 -7.82 3.65 1.53
C HIS A 42 -7.01 2.46 2.06
N TYR A 43 -7.63 1.28 2.16
CA TYR A 43 -6.97 0.07 2.64
C TYR A 43 -5.93 -0.46 1.65
N LEU A 44 -6.21 -0.39 0.34
CA LEU A 44 -5.25 -0.73 -0.71
C LEU A 44 -4.08 0.27 -0.75
N GLY A 45 -4.36 1.57 -0.61
CA GLY A 45 -3.34 2.62 -0.52
C GLY A 45 -2.42 2.42 0.67
N ALA A 46 -2.98 2.12 1.84
CA ALA A 46 -2.18 1.74 3.01
C ALA A 46 -1.34 0.49 2.74
N SER A 47 -1.93 -0.57 2.19
CA SER A 47 -1.22 -1.82 1.88
C SER A 47 -0.07 -1.64 0.89
N ALA A 48 -0.26 -0.82 -0.15
CA ALA A 48 0.81 -0.48 -1.09
C ALA A 48 1.91 0.37 -0.43
N THR A 49 1.57 1.18 0.58
CA THR A 49 2.54 1.97 1.35
C THR A 49 3.38 1.09 2.29
N VAL A 50 2.74 0.12 2.97
CA VAL A 50 3.42 -0.84 3.85
C VAL A 50 3.94 -2.07 3.10
N ALA A 51 3.91 -2.04 1.77
CA ALA A 51 4.45 -3.12 0.97
C ALA A 51 5.93 -3.35 1.31
N PRO A 52 6.45 -4.58 1.17
CA PRO A 52 7.83 -4.92 1.52
C PRO A 52 8.91 -4.09 0.82
N GLY A 53 8.57 -3.24 -0.16
CA GLY A 53 9.50 -2.38 -0.88
C GLY A 53 10.44 -1.58 0.04
N MET A 54 9.95 -1.02 1.14
CA MET A 54 10.82 -0.31 2.10
C MET A 54 11.79 -1.25 2.84
N MET A 55 11.32 -2.43 3.24
CA MET A 55 12.18 -3.43 3.90
C MET A 55 13.23 -3.99 2.94
N LEU A 56 12.86 -4.23 1.68
CA LEU A 56 13.78 -4.64 0.62
C LEU A 56 14.81 -3.56 0.32
N LEU A 57 14.41 -2.29 0.29
CA LEU A 57 15.32 -1.16 0.11
C LEU A 57 16.34 -1.09 1.26
N LEU A 58 15.90 -1.17 2.51
CA LEU A 58 16.79 -1.22 3.68
C LEU A 58 17.73 -2.42 3.64
N GLY A 59 17.21 -3.61 3.33
CA GLY A 59 18.01 -4.81 3.16
C GLY A 59 19.05 -4.66 2.05
N SER A 60 18.70 -3.97 0.95
CA SER A 60 19.64 -3.74 -0.15
C SER A 60 20.80 -2.81 0.21
N ILE A 61 20.57 -1.82 1.08
CA ILE A 61 21.61 -0.93 1.60
C ILE A 61 22.53 -1.70 2.56
N VAL A 62 21.96 -2.48 3.48
CA VAL A 62 22.72 -3.18 4.54
C VAL A 62 23.52 -4.36 3.98
N PHE A 63 22.94 -5.13 3.07
CA PHE A 63 23.54 -6.37 2.57
C PHE A 63 24.16 -6.24 1.17
N GLY A 64 24.22 -5.03 0.61
CA GLY A 64 24.80 -4.78 -0.71
C GLY A 64 24.04 -5.48 -1.86
N LEU A 65 22.72 -5.63 -1.73
CA LEU A 65 21.88 -6.23 -2.78
C LEU A 65 21.62 -5.24 -3.92
N GLN A 66 20.78 -5.63 -4.88
CA GLN A 66 20.35 -4.83 -6.03
C GLN A 66 19.56 -3.58 -5.58
N PHE A 67 20.28 -2.52 -5.18
CA PHE A 67 19.70 -1.27 -4.64
C PHE A 67 18.77 -0.60 -5.65
N SER A 68 19.19 -0.48 -6.92
CA SER A 68 18.39 0.16 -7.96
C SER A 68 17.04 -0.53 -8.15
N GLN A 69 17.02 -1.86 -8.22
CA GLN A 69 15.78 -2.64 -8.34
C GLN A 69 14.88 -2.46 -7.11
N SER A 70 15.47 -2.48 -5.91
CA SER A 70 14.73 -2.30 -4.65
C SER A 70 14.14 -0.89 -4.54
N LEU A 71 14.89 0.12 -4.98
CA LEU A 71 14.44 1.51 -5.04
C LEU A 71 13.28 1.68 -6.03
N THR A 72 13.39 1.10 -7.23
CA THR A 72 12.30 1.14 -8.24
C THR A 72 11.03 0.47 -7.70
N LEU A 73 11.14 -0.69 -7.05
CA LEU A 73 10.00 -1.37 -6.44
C LEU A 73 9.38 -0.54 -5.31
N CYS A 74 10.21 0.06 -4.45
CA CYS A 74 9.74 0.92 -3.36
C CYS A 74 8.98 2.15 -3.89
N LEU A 75 9.57 2.88 -4.83
CA LEU A 75 8.93 4.05 -5.45
C LEU A 75 7.66 3.67 -6.24
N GLY A 76 7.68 2.54 -6.96
CA GLY A 76 6.50 2.03 -7.65
C GLY A 76 5.35 1.68 -6.69
N SER A 77 5.67 1.13 -5.52
CA SER A 77 4.69 0.84 -4.47
C SER A 77 4.09 2.14 -3.90
N PHE A 78 4.90 3.18 -3.70
CA PHE A 78 4.41 4.49 -3.28
C PHE A 78 3.59 5.21 -4.35
N ALA A 79 3.98 5.10 -5.62
CA ALA A 79 3.19 5.64 -6.73
C ALA A 79 1.80 4.98 -6.78
N LEU A 80 1.75 3.65 -6.65
CA LEU A 80 0.50 2.90 -6.59
C LEU A 80 -0.34 3.29 -5.37
N ALA A 81 0.30 3.45 -4.20
CA ALA A 81 -0.37 3.94 -2.99
C ALA A 81 -0.98 5.33 -3.19
N ALA A 82 -0.22 6.24 -3.81
CA ALA A 82 -0.67 7.60 -4.10
C ALA A 82 -1.92 7.60 -5.00
N ILE A 83 -1.94 6.77 -6.06
CA ILE A 83 -3.10 6.63 -6.94
C ILE A 83 -4.35 6.20 -6.14
N PHE A 84 -4.23 5.16 -5.30
CA PHE A 84 -5.35 4.71 -4.48
C PHE A 84 -5.82 5.77 -3.49
N LEU A 85 -4.91 6.52 -2.88
CA LEU A 85 -5.23 7.57 -1.92
C LEU A 85 -5.87 8.79 -2.60
N ILE A 86 -5.44 9.16 -3.81
CA ILE A 86 -6.07 10.22 -4.62
C ILE A 86 -7.52 9.83 -4.96
N LEU A 87 -7.74 8.59 -5.41
CA LEU A 87 -9.08 8.09 -5.70
C LEU A 87 -9.95 8.07 -4.44
N TYR A 88 -9.40 7.58 -3.31
CA TYR A 88 -10.06 7.64 -2.01
C TYR A 88 -10.50 9.07 -1.65
N ALA A 89 -9.59 10.05 -1.80
CA ALA A 89 -9.89 11.45 -1.53
C ALA A 89 -11.00 11.99 -2.45
N ALA A 90 -10.99 11.63 -3.74
CA ALA A 90 -12.04 12.02 -4.67
C ALA A 90 -13.41 11.49 -4.24
N PHE A 91 -13.51 10.22 -3.81
CA PHE A 91 -14.77 9.66 -3.28
C PHE A 91 -15.20 10.32 -1.97
N GLU A 92 -14.27 10.67 -1.09
CA GLU A 92 -14.60 11.35 0.16
C GLU A 92 -15.11 12.78 -0.07
N VAL A 93 -14.53 13.51 -1.01
CA VAL A 93 -15.00 14.85 -1.41
C VAL A 93 -16.36 14.77 -2.08
N ALA A 94 -16.55 13.85 -3.04
CA ALA A 94 -17.81 13.68 -3.74
C ALA A 94 -18.97 13.36 -2.78
N ARG A 95 -18.71 12.56 -1.73
CA ARG A 95 -19.73 12.22 -0.74
C ARG A 95 -20.06 13.35 0.23
N LYS A 96 -19.13 14.30 0.47
CA LYS A 96 -19.39 15.50 1.28
C LYS A 96 -20.18 16.57 0.53
N ALA A 97 -20.13 16.56 -0.79
CA ALA A 97 -20.83 17.52 -1.65
C ALA A 97 -22.27 17.09 -2.00
N ALA A 98 -22.67 15.87 -1.65
CA ALA A 98 -23.99 15.29 -1.90
C ALA A 98 -24.80 15.20 -0.59
#